data_AF-A0A1R1S7S7-F1
#
_entry.id   AF-A0A1R1S7S7-F1
#
_cell.length_a   1.000
_cell.length_b   1.000
_cell.length_c   1.000
_cell.angle_alpha   90.00
_cell.angle_beta   90.00
_cell.angle_gamma   90.00
#
_symmetry.space_group_name_H-M   'P 1'
#
loop_
_entity.id
_entity.type
_entity.pdbx_description
1 polymer ?
#
loop_
_entity_poly.entity_id
_entity_poly.type
_entity_poly.pdbx_seq_one_letter_code
_entity_poly.pdbx_strand_id
1 'polypeptide(L)' 'MIDFAPDVPRWRQVAEVLRKRIADGTYPPRTRVPSVLALQQEFGIATATGQKVHRALREEGLIYTEPGLGSFVSPTAGQG' A
#
# COMPACT_ATOMS: atom_id res chain seq x y z
N MET A 1 12.10 -9.92 8.15
CA MET A 1 10.79 -10.36 8.67
C MET A 1 10.23 -9.16 9.42
N ILE A 2 9.13 -8.57 8.96
CA ILE A 2 8.50 -7.46 9.68
C ILE A 2 7.86 -8.04 10.94
N ASP A 3 8.27 -7.57 12.10
CA ASP A 3 7.63 -7.89 13.37
C ASP A 3 6.33 -7.08 13.44
N PHE A 4 5.20 -7.75 13.29
CA PHE A 4 3.91 -7.11 13.38
C PHE A 4 3.48 -7.05 14.84
N ALA A 5 3.31 -5.84 15.37
CA ALA A 5 2.80 -5.66 16.73
C ALA A 5 1.41 -6.33 16.87
N PRO A 6 1.17 -7.17 17.89
CA PRO A 6 -0.12 -7.86 18.07
C PRO A 6 -1.26 -6.91 18.46
N ASP A 7 -0.92 -5.73 18.99
CA ASP A 7 -1.84 -4.66 19.39
C ASP A 7 -2.34 -3.83 18.20
N VAL A 8 -1.58 -3.74 17.11
CA VAL A 8 -1.95 -2.91 15.95
C VAL A 8 -2.49 -3.78 14.82
N PRO A 9 -3.64 -3.44 14.20
CA PRO A 9 -4.15 -4.18 13.06
C PRO A 9 -3.12 -4.29 11.93
N ARG A 10 -2.86 -5.51 11.44
CA ARG A 10 -1.88 -5.79 10.36
C ARG A 10 -2.05 -4.88 9.14
N TRP A 11 -3.29 -4.58 8.76
CA TRP A 11 -3.57 -3.68 7.62
C TRP A 11 -3.08 -2.25 7.87
N ARG A 12 -3.13 -1.73 9.10
CA ARG A 12 -2.57 -0.39 9.40
C ARG A 12 -1.06 -0.39 9.27
N GLN A 13 -0.40 -1.39 9.86
CA GLN A 13 1.06 -1.48 9.82
C GLN A 13 1.56 -1.55 8.37
N VAL A 14 0.93 -2.37 7.54
CA VAL A 14 1.29 -2.47 6.11
C VAL A 14 0.97 -1.18 5.36
N ALA A 15 -0.16 -0.52 5.64
CA ALA A 15 -0.49 0.77 5.02
C ALA A 15 0.53 1.86 5.37
N GLU A 16 0.95 1.95 6.64
CA GLU A 16 1.99 2.90 7.05
C GLU A 16 3.35 2.60 6.42
N VAL A 17 3.73 1.33 6.31
CA VAL A 17 4.96 0.94 5.61
C VAL A 17 4.89 1.34 4.13
N LEU A 18 3.77 1.09 3.44
CA LEU A 18 3.59 1.52 2.06
C LEU A 18 3.63 3.05 1.94
N ARG A 19 2.95 3.77 2.82
CA ARG A 19 2.95 5.22 2.87
C ARG A 19 4.37 5.77 3.03
N LYS A 20 5.16 5.21 3.95
CA LYS A 20 6.57 5.61 4.12
C LYS A 20 7.39 5.32 2.87
N ARG A 21 7.24 4.14 2.25
CA ARG A 21 7.94 3.80 0.98
C ARG A 21 7.56 4.75 -0.16
N ILE A 22 6.29 5.15 -0.25
CA ILE A 22 5.83 6.13 -1.24
C ILE A 22 6.44 7.51 -0.96
N ALA A 23 6.39 7.96 0.30
CA ALA A 23 6.95 9.25 0.71
C ALA A 23 8.48 9.34 0.58
N ASP A 24 9.18 8.24 0.86
CA ASP A 24 10.63 8.10 0.70
C ASP A 24 11.06 8.02 -0.78
N GLY A 25 10.12 7.81 -1.70
CA GLY A 25 10.41 7.68 -3.13
C GLY A 25 10.81 6.27 -3.57
N THR A 26 10.75 5.27 -2.66
CA THR A 26 10.88 3.84 -3.03
C THR A 26 9.86 3.45 -4.11
N TYR A 27 8.64 3.99 -4.03
CA TYR A 27 7.64 3.89 -5.09
C TYR A 27 7.35 5.28 -5.67
N PRO A 28 7.95 5.62 -6.82
CA PRO A 28 7.71 6.92 -7.42
C PRO A 28 6.24 7.11 -7.84
N PRO A 29 5.78 8.36 -7.94
CA PRO A 29 4.48 8.67 -8.49
C PRO A 29 4.31 8.05 -9.88
N ARG A 30 3.09 7.57 -10.19
CA ARG A 30 2.74 6.85 -11.43
C ARG A 30 3.42 5.49 -11.61
N THR A 31 4.09 4.96 -10.58
CA THR A 31 4.56 3.57 -10.59
C THR A 31 3.48 2.62 -10.11
N ARG A 32 3.53 1.37 -10.57
CA ARG A 32 2.61 0.31 -10.16
C ARG A 32 2.84 -0.06 -8.70
N VAL A 33 1.80 0.01 -7.87
CA VAL A 33 1.86 -0.50 -6.49
C VAL A 33 1.66 -2.01 -6.46
N PRO A 34 2.24 -2.70 -5.47
CA PRO A 34 2.01 -4.12 -5.28
C PRO A 34 0.51 -4.41 -5.11
N SER A 35 -0.03 -5.31 -5.94
CA SER A 35 -1.39 -5.80 -5.81
C SER A 35 -1.62 -6.47 -4.46
N VAL A 36 -2.89 -6.62 -4.06
CA VAL A 36 -3.28 -7.34 -2.84
C VAL A 36 -2.59 -8.70 -2.70
N LEU A 37 -2.44 -9.44 -3.80
CA LEU A 37 -1.74 -10.73 -3.84
C LEU A 37 -0.23 -10.59 -3.56
N ALA A 38 0.40 -9.55 -4.11
CA ALA A 38 1.82 -9.26 -3.87
C ALA A 38 2.04 -8.83 -2.41
N LEU A 39 1.13 -8.02 -1.85
CA LEU A 39 1.16 -7.68 -0.43
C LEU A 39 1.00 -8.92 0.46
N GLN A 40 0.12 -9.85 0.09
CA GLN A 40 -0.02 -11.11 0.80
C GLN A 40 1.28 -11.92 0.77
N GLN A 41 1.95 -12.03 -0.37
CA GLN A 41 3.21 -12.77 -0.51
C GLN A 41 4.37 -12.08 0.23
N GLU A 42 4.46 -10.75 0.17
CA GLU A 42 5.56 -9.98 0.75
C GLU A 42 5.43 -9.81 2.27
N PHE A 43 4.20 -9.57 2.76
CA PHE A 43 3.93 -9.28 4.17
C PHE A 43 3.27 -10.44 4.91
N GLY A 44 2.90 -11.54 4.23
CA GLY A 44 2.21 -12.67 4.85
C GLY A 44 0.79 -12.33 5.34
N ILE A 45 0.14 -11.32 4.77
CA ILE A 45 -1.19 -10.85 5.18
C ILE A 45 -2.32 -11.51 4.39
N ALA A 46 -3.51 -11.60 4.98
CA ALA A 46 -4.69 -12.08 4.25
C ALA A 46 -5.09 -11.12 3.12
N THR A 47 -5.71 -11.67 2.07
CA THR A 47 -6.19 -10.91 0.90
C THR A 47 -7.16 -9.78 1.30
N ALA A 48 -8.06 -10.04 2.26
CA ALA A 48 -8.95 -9.02 2.83
C ALA A 48 -8.19 -7.89 3.54
N THR A 49 -7.03 -8.19 4.13
CA THR A 49 -6.15 -7.20 4.79
C THR A 49 -5.47 -6.33 3.74
N GLY A 50 -4.95 -6.92 2.66
CA GLY A 50 -4.36 -6.15 1.56
C GLY A 50 -5.38 -5.27 0.82
N GLN A 51 -6.63 -5.71 0.71
CA GLN A 51 -7.73 -4.86 0.21
C GLN A 51 -7.99 -3.66 1.12
N LYS A 52 -7.98 -3.84 2.45
CA LYS A 52 -8.10 -2.74 3.41
C LYS A 52 -6.94 -1.74 3.28
N VAL A 53 -5.71 -2.24 3.12
CA VAL A 53 -4.53 -1.40 2.86
C VAL A 53 -4.73 -0.54 1.62
N HIS A 54 -5.06 -1.17 0.48
CA HIS A 54 -5.29 -0.45 -0.77
C HIS A 54 -6.40 0.57 -0.64
N ARG A 55 -7.49 0.20 0.01
CA ARG A 55 -8.61 1.12 0.23
C ARG A 55 -8.21 2.32 1.09
N ALA A 56 -7.51 2.11 2.20
CA ALA A 56 -7.02 3.19 3.05
C ALA A 56 -6.07 4.14 2.29
N LEU A 57 -5.10 3.58 1.56
CA LEU A 57 -4.17 4.36 0.72
C LEU A 57 -4.91 5.13 -0.38
N ARG A 58 -5.98 4.56 -0.94
CA ARG A 58 -6.82 5.23 -1.94
C ARG A 58 -7.64 6.35 -1.31
N GLU A 59 -8.19 6.14 -0.12
CA GLU A 59 -8.93 7.15 0.64
C GLU A 59 -8.02 8.31 1.08
N GLU A 60 -6.75 8.05 1.40
CA GLU A 60 -5.72 9.08 1.59
C GLU A 60 -5.26 9.75 0.28
N GLY A 61 -5.67 9.24 -0.88
CA GLY A 61 -5.24 9.75 -2.19
C GLY A 61 -3.79 9.41 -2.54
N LEU A 62 -3.16 8.45 -1.84
CA LEU A 62 -1.79 7.99 -2.08
C LEU A 62 -1.68 7.02 -3.25
N ILE A 63 -2.76 6.28 -3.54
CA ILE A 63 -2.83 5.38 -4.69
C ILE A 63 -4.12 5.58 -5.47
N TYR A 64 -4.10 5.18 -6.74
CA TYR A 64 -5.27 5.14 -7.60
C TYR A 64 -5.32 3.80 -8.35
N THR A 65 -6.53 3.32 -8.62
CA THR A 65 -6.73 2.07 -9.36
C THR A 65 -7.13 2.41 -10.80
N GLU A 66 -6.39 1.88 -11.76
CA GLU A 66 -6.71 1.96 -13.18
C GLU A 66 -7.35 0.64 -13.63
N PRO A 67 -8.60 0.68 -14.14
CA PRO A 67 -9.28 -0.51 -14.63
C PRO A 67 -8.48 -1.14 -15.78
N GLY A 68 -8.16 -2.43 -15.65
CA GLY A 68 -7.37 -3.19 -16.63
C GLY A 68 -5.85 -3.15 -16.43
N LEU A 69 -5.31 -2.14 -15.75
CA LEU A 69 -3.85 -2.02 -15.52
C LEU A 69 -3.42 -2.35 -14.09
N GLY A 70 -4.29 -2.17 -13.10
CA GLY A 70 -4.00 -2.46 -11.69
C GLY A 70 -4.01 -1.20 -10.83
N SER A 71 -3.16 -1.15 -9.81
CA SER A 71 -3.08 0.01 -8.90
C SER A 71 -1.74 0.71 -9.05
N PHE A 72 -1.75 2.04 -8.95
CA PHE A 72 -0.61 2.92 -9.15
C PHE A 72 -0.50 3.94 -8.03
N VAL A 73 0.71 4.43 -7.77
CA VAL A 73 0.98 5.50 -6.79
C VAL A 73 0.47 6.82 -7.36
N SER A 74 -0.34 7.54 -6.58
CA SER A 74 -0.84 8.84 -6.97
C SER A 74 0.29 9.83 -7.22
N PRO A 75 0.16 10.70 -8.24
CA PRO A 75 1.16 11.71 -8.56
C PRO A 75 1.40 12.72 -7.42
N THR A 76 0.41 12.92 -6.56
CA THR A 76 0.45 13.81 -5.39
C THR A 76 1.01 13.16 -4.13
N ALA A 77 1.28 11.86 -4.13
CA ALA A 77 1.65 11.12 -2.92
C ALA A 77 3.09 11.37 -2.43
N GLY A 78 3.97 11.88 -3.30
CA GLY A 78 5.37 12.20 -2.99
C GLY A 78 5.68 13.70 -2.98
N GLN A 79 4.67 14.56 -2.80
CA GLN A 79 4.80 16.03 -2.87
C GLN A 79 4.61 16.72 -1.51
N GLY A 80 4.68 15.97 -0.39
CA GLY A 80 4.50 16.49 0.97
C GLY A 80 5.80 16.67 1.73
#